data_AF-A0A2H6ASL1-F1
#
_entry.id   AF-A0A2H6ASL1-F1
#
_cell.length_a   1.000
_cell.length_b   1.000
_cell.length_c   1.000
_cell.angle_alpha   90.00
_cell.angle_beta   90.00
_cell.angle_gamma   90.00
#
_symmetry.space_group_name_H-M   'P 1'
#
loop_
_entity.id
_entity.type
_entity.pdbx_description
1 polymer ?
#
loop_
_entity_poly.entity_id
_entity_poly.type
_entity_poly.pdbx_seq_one_letter_code
_entity_poly.pdbx_strand_id
1 'polypeptide(L)'
;MPVKPKPFPLPAALARSPLVQSPATVLLVSWLFQGVRGMGRKEASFRLAAEVLLGALACALLSPFLPPLPAALAGFALAHTADWVLNGQFLVALRYHPAFRVDPAAREAFARELVARLRARRWLGEAVICGSRGRGSSGGSHSDIDLRLVFPPGAGGWLRTNLLLAALRLRALARGVPLDVYAEDRVEDLARLSSREAWIVVLDRCGRIRARFGRVRELVEP
;
A
#
# COMPACT_ATOMS: atom_id res chain seq x y z
N MET A 1 7.15 -5.77 -22.76
CA MET A 1 7.26 -6.91 -21.83
C MET A 1 5.86 -7.35 -21.43
N PRO A 2 5.57 -8.66 -21.34
CA PRO A 2 4.26 -9.14 -20.90
C PRO A 2 3.98 -8.68 -19.46
N VAL A 3 2.72 -8.32 -19.18
CA VAL A 3 2.29 -7.96 -17.82
C VAL A 3 2.36 -9.20 -16.94
N LYS A 4 2.99 -9.09 -15.77
CA LYS A 4 3.06 -10.18 -14.79
C LYS A 4 1.64 -10.52 -14.32
N PRO A 5 1.20 -11.79 -14.37
CA PRO A 5 -0.13 -12.16 -13.90
C PRO A 5 -0.30 -11.85 -12.41
N LYS A 6 -1.49 -11.40 -12.02
CA LYS A 6 -1.83 -11.15 -10.61
C LYS A 6 -1.99 -12.50 -9.90
N PRO A 7 -1.31 -12.73 -8.77
CA PRO A 7 -1.52 -13.95 -8.00
C PRO A 7 -2.90 -13.88 -7.32
N PHE A 8 -3.77 -14.84 -7.63
CA PHE A 8 -5.03 -15.05 -6.94
C PHE A 8 -4.95 -16.34 -6.10
N PRO A 9 -5.62 -16.41 -4.94
CA PRO A 9 -5.67 -17.60 -4.08
C PRO A 9 -6.65 -18.64 -4.65
N LEU A 10 -6.50 -18.99 -5.93
CA LEU A 10 -7.34 -19.94 -6.66
C LEU A 10 -6.46 -21.08 -7.19
N PRO A 11 -7.05 -22.24 -7.53
CA PRO A 11 -6.33 -23.29 -8.27
C PRO A 11 -5.63 -22.72 -9.50
N ALA A 12 -4.41 -23.19 -9.80
CA ALA A 12 -3.52 -22.57 -10.77
C ALA A 12 -4.17 -22.37 -12.16
N ALA A 13 -5.01 -23.31 -12.61
CA ALA A 13 -5.74 -23.22 -13.87
C ALA A 13 -6.72 -22.04 -13.89
N LEU A 14 -7.53 -21.89 -12.83
CA LEU A 14 -8.48 -20.79 -12.69
C LEU A 14 -7.78 -19.46 -12.47
N ALA A 15 -6.74 -19.44 -11.62
CA ALA A 15 -5.95 -18.25 -11.33
C ALA A 15 -5.33 -17.66 -12.60
N ARG A 16 -4.97 -18.49 -13.58
CA ARG A 16 -4.37 -18.06 -14.86
C ARG A 16 -5.38 -17.88 -15.99
N SER A 17 -6.67 -18.10 -15.74
CA SER A 17 -7.69 -17.94 -16.78
C SER A 17 -7.76 -16.49 -17.27
N PRO A 18 -8.03 -16.24 -18.56
CA PRO A 18 -8.14 -14.88 -19.10
C PRO A 18 -9.21 -14.03 -18.41
N LEU A 19 -10.30 -14.66 -17.96
CA LEU A 19 -11.36 -13.99 -17.20
C LEU A 19 -10.82 -13.42 -15.89
N VAL A 20 -10.15 -14.26 -15.07
CA VAL A 20 -9.60 -13.87 -13.77
C VAL A 20 -8.47 -12.85 -13.90
N GLN A 21 -7.66 -12.98 -14.95
CA GLN A 21 -6.57 -12.05 -15.25
C GLN A 21 -7.01 -10.79 -16.01
N SER A 22 -8.32 -10.66 -16.31
CA SER A 22 -8.82 -9.47 -17.00
C SER A 22 -8.64 -8.22 -16.11
N PRO A 23 -8.33 -7.04 -16.69
CA PRO A 23 -8.19 -5.82 -15.90
C PRO A 23 -9.45 -5.48 -15.10
N ALA A 24 -10.63 -5.74 -15.68
CA ALA A 24 -11.91 -5.53 -14.99
C ALA A 24 -12.02 -6.40 -13.73
N THR A 25 -11.71 -7.70 -13.81
CA THR A 25 -11.73 -8.58 -12.64
C THR A 25 -10.66 -8.18 -11.62
N VAL A 26 -9.46 -7.81 -12.06
CA VAL A 26 -8.38 -7.35 -11.16
C VAL A 26 -8.81 -6.09 -10.39
N LEU A 27 -9.44 -5.12 -11.06
CA LEU A 27 -9.96 -3.89 -10.45
C LEU A 27 -11.13 -4.18 -9.53
N LEU A 28 -12.10 -5.01 -9.94
CA LEU A 28 -13.25 -5.38 -9.12
C LEU A 28 -12.82 -6.08 -7.83
N VAL A 29 -11.94 -7.08 -7.92
CA VAL A 29 -11.40 -7.76 -6.73
C VAL A 29 -10.60 -6.78 -5.89
N SER A 30 -9.84 -5.87 -6.50
CA SER A 30 -9.11 -4.86 -5.74
C SER A 30 -10.02 -3.87 -5.03
N TRP A 31 -11.15 -3.50 -5.63
CA TRP A 31 -12.15 -2.61 -5.04
C TRP A 31 -12.81 -3.32 -3.86
N LEU A 32 -13.36 -4.52 -4.08
CA LEU A 32 -14.04 -5.32 -3.05
C LEU A 32 -13.19 -5.58 -1.79
N PHE A 33 -11.90 -5.88 -1.97
CA PHE A 33 -11.01 -6.23 -0.85
C PHE A 33 -10.09 -5.07 -0.40
N GLN A 34 -10.09 -3.94 -1.10
CA GLN A 34 -9.30 -2.73 -0.81
C GLN A 34 -7.84 -2.93 -0.35
N GLY A 35 -7.19 -4.02 -0.76
CA GLY A 35 -5.83 -4.35 -0.32
C GLY A 35 -5.71 -4.66 1.18
N VAL A 36 -6.79 -5.04 1.89
CA VAL A 36 -6.70 -5.38 3.33
C VAL A 36 -5.91 -6.67 3.59
N ARG A 37 -5.70 -7.49 2.55
CA ARG A 37 -4.95 -8.74 2.66
C ARG A 37 -3.47 -8.47 2.94
N GLY A 38 -3.03 -8.78 4.16
CA GLY A 38 -1.64 -8.60 4.61
C GLY A 38 -1.41 -7.33 5.42
N MET A 39 -2.45 -6.53 5.64
CA MET A 39 -2.39 -5.32 6.46
C MET A 39 -2.27 -5.64 7.95
N GLY A 40 -1.46 -4.86 8.68
CA GLY A 40 -1.39 -4.91 10.15
C GLY A 40 -2.73 -4.55 10.81
N ARG A 41 -3.01 -5.11 11.98
CA ARG A 41 -4.32 -4.92 12.65
C ARG A 41 -4.56 -3.45 13.01
N LYS A 42 -3.50 -2.77 13.45
CA LYS A 42 -3.55 -1.34 13.79
C LYS A 42 -3.86 -0.45 12.60
N GLU A 43 -3.37 -0.80 11.42
CA GLU A 43 -3.68 -0.06 10.19
C GLU A 43 -5.11 -0.37 9.73
N ALA A 44 -5.51 -1.65 9.76
CA ALA A 44 -6.85 -2.07 9.39
C ALA A 44 -7.92 -1.39 10.27
N SER A 45 -7.69 -1.29 11.57
CA SER A 45 -8.61 -0.61 12.49
C SER A 45 -8.74 0.89 12.18
N PHE A 46 -7.64 1.55 11.80
CA PHE A 46 -7.68 2.96 11.41
C PHE A 46 -8.44 3.16 10.09
N ARG A 47 -8.18 2.32 9.09
CA ARG A 47 -8.87 2.40 7.79
C ARG A 47 -10.37 2.15 7.92
N LEU A 48 -10.76 1.12 8.67
CA LEU A 48 -12.18 0.84 8.92
C LEU A 48 -12.86 2.01 9.63
N ALA A 49 -12.21 2.60 10.66
CA ALA A 49 -12.75 3.77 11.33
C ALA A 49 -12.89 4.97 10.38
N ALA A 50 -11.89 5.24 9.54
CA ALA A 50 -11.93 6.31 8.55
C ALA A 50 -13.04 6.10 7.51
N GLU A 51 -13.21 4.88 7.00
CA GLU A 51 -14.26 4.53 6.04
C GLU A 51 -15.65 4.69 6.63
N VAL A 52 -15.87 4.25 7.88
CA VAL A 52 -17.16 4.45 8.59
C VAL A 52 -17.45 5.94 8.76
N LEU A 53 -16.45 6.74 9.16
CA LEU A 53 -16.61 8.20 9.30
C LEU A 53 -16.94 8.88 7.97
N LEU A 54 -16.24 8.51 6.88
CA LEU A 54 -16.51 9.02 5.54
C LEU A 54 -17.89 8.59 5.04
N GLY A 55 -18.31 7.36 5.32
CA GLY A 55 -19.62 6.83 4.96
C GLY A 55 -20.76 7.55 5.68
N ALA A 56 -20.60 7.79 6.99
CA ALA A 56 -21.54 8.57 7.77
C ALA A 56 -21.66 10.01 7.25
N LEU A 57 -20.53 10.65 6.94
CA LEU A 57 -20.52 12.00 6.35
C LEU A 57 -21.22 12.02 4.98
N ALA A 58 -20.88 11.09 4.08
CA ALA A 58 -21.50 11.01 2.76
C ALA A 58 -23.02 10.74 2.86
N CYS A 59 -23.44 9.84 3.75
CA CYS A 59 -24.85 9.58 4.02
C CYS A 59 -25.57 10.84 4.53
N ALA A 60 -24.97 11.58 5.46
CA ALA A 60 -25.54 12.83 5.98
C ALA A 60 -25.66 13.92 4.90
N LEU A 61 -24.72 13.99 3.95
CA LEU A 61 -24.79 14.93 2.83
C LEU A 61 -25.85 14.53 1.78
N LEU A 62 -26.13 13.23 1.65
CA LEU A 62 -27.12 12.70 0.69
C LEU A 62 -28.54 12.63 1.25
N SER A 63 -28.70 12.62 2.58
CA SER A 63 -30.00 12.47 3.24
C SER A 63 -31.04 13.55 2.90
N PRO A 64 -30.68 14.80 2.51
CA PRO A 64 -31.68 15.76 2.02
C PRO A 64 -32.25 15.40 0.64
N PHE A 65 -31.57 14.53 -0.13
CA PHE A 65 -31.90 14.23 -1.53
C PHE A 65 -32.43 12.81 -1.73
N LEU A 66 -32.18 11.90 -0.79
CA LEU A 66 -32.47 10.48 -0.91
C LEU A 66 -33.17 9.95 0.34
N PRO A 67 -34.05 8.94 0.21
CA PRO A 67 -34.58 8.23 1.37
C PRO A 67 -33.45 7.57 2.20
N PRO A 68 -33.68 7.28 3.49
CA PRO A 68 -32.61 6.87 4.41
C PRO A 68 -31.78 5.67 3.95
N LEU A 69 -32.43 4.60 3.47
CA LEU A 69 -31.72 3.40 3.02
C LEU A 69 -30.87 3.66 1.75
N PRO A 70 -31.42 4.21 0.65
CA PRO A 70 -30.61 4.65 -0.49
C PRO A 70 -29.47 5.61 -0.14
N ALA A 71 -29.69 6.59 0.75
CA ALA A 71 -28.65 7.52 1.21
C ALA A 71 -27.51 6.78 1.92
N ALA A 72 -27.81 5.82 2.78
CA ALA A 72 -26.83 5.00 3.48
C ALA A 72 -26.03 4.11 2.52
N LEU A 73 -26.70 3.42 1.59
CA LEU A 73 -26.04 2.57 0.59
C LEU A 73 -25.13 3.38 -0.34
N ALA A 74 -25.62 4.53 -0.84
CA ALA A 74 -24.84 5.43 -1.67
C ALA A 74 -23.66 6.04 -0.88
N GLY A 75 -23.90 6.46 0.36
CA GLY A 75 -22.85 6.99 1.24
C GLY A 75 -21.74 5.97 1.51
N PHE A 76 -22.10 4.71 1.79
CA PHE A 76 -21.14 3.62 1.93
C PHE A 76 -20.37 3.37 0.63
N ALA A 77 -21.06 3.25 -0.52
CA ALA A 77 -20.40 3.01 -1.80
C ALA A 77 -19.42 4.14 -2.19
N LEU A 78 -19.78 5.40 -1.92
CA LEU A 78 -18.93 6.56 -2.13
C LEU A 78 -17.71 6.53 -1.20
N ALA A 79 -17.91 6.28 0.10
CA ALA A 79 -16.82 6.20 1.06
C ALA A 79 -15.84 5.06 0.74
N HIS A 80 -16.37 3.88 0.39
CA HIS A 80 -15.59 2.72 0.00
C HIS A 80 -14.76 2.96 -1.26
N THR A 81 -15.36 3.63 -2.26
CA THR A 81 -14.66 4.00 -3.49
C THR A 81 -13.61 5.09 -3.25
N ALA A 82 -13.94 6.10 -2.44
CA ALA A 82 -13.01 7.15 -2.06
C ALA A 82 -11.82 6.58 -1.28
N ASP A 83 -12.05 5.70 -0.30
CA ASP A 83 -10.96 5.04 0.45
C ASP A 83 -10.07 4.21 -0.49
N TRP A 84 -10.66 3.44 -1.42
CA TRP A 84 -9.92 2.66 -2.41
C TRP A 84 -9.03 3.52 -3.33
N VAL A 85 -9.54 4.66 -3.81
CA VAL A 85 -8.78 5.60 -4.64
C VAL A 85 -7.70 6.31 -3.83
N LEU A 86 -8.08 6.95 -2.71
CA LEU A 86 -7.20 7.79 -1.90
C LEU A 86 -6.09 6.98 -1.21
N ASN A 87 -6.33 5.70 -0.89
CA ASN A 87 -5.29 4.80 -0.39
C ASN A 87 -4.40 4.22 -1.51
N GLY A 88 -4.54 4.68 -2.77
CA GLY A 88 -3.68 4.29 -3.88
C GLY A 88 -3.90 2.86 -4.38
N GLN A 89 -4.89 2.14 -3.85
CA GLN A 89 -5.18 0.74 -4.23
C GLN A 89 -5.64 0.64 -5.67
N PHE A 90 -6.33 1.69 -6.17
CA PHE A 90 -6.63 1.83 -7.59
C PHE A 90 -5.36 1.77 -8.47
N LEU A 91 -4.34 2.59 -8.18
CA LEU A 91 -3.09 2.60 -8.96
C LEU A 91 -2.31 1.29 -8.83
N VAL A 92 -2.28 0.72 -7.63
CA VAL A 92 -1.66 -0.59 -7.38
C VAL A 92 -2.32 -1.68 -8.22
N ALA A 93 -3.64 -1.66 -8.38
CA ALA A 93 -4.36 -2.58 -9.26
C ALA A 93 -4.15 -2.25 -10.75
N LEU A 94 -4.10 -0.97 -11.10
CA LEU A 94 -3.95 -0.50 -12.47
C LEU A 94 -2.62 -0.94 -13.11
N ARG A 95 -1.59 -1.26 -12.32
CA ARG A 95 -0.31 -1.80 -12.83
C ARG A 95 -0.46 -3.10 -13.64
N TYR A 96 -1.54 -3.85 -13.41
CA TYR A 96 -1.87 -5.07 -14.16
C TYR A 96 -2.56 -4.77 -15.50
N HIS A 97 -2.88 -3.51 -15.79
CA HIS A 97 -3.40 -3.10 -17.08
C HIS A 97 -2.26 -2.96 -18.11
N PRO A 98 -2.36 -3.55 -19.32
CA PRO A 98 -1.30 -3.49 -20.34
C PRO A 98 -0.87 -2.09 -20.77
N ALA A 99 -1.81 -1.14 -20.77
CA ALA A 99 -1.56 0.25 -21.14
C ALA A 99 -0.96 1.10 -20.01
N PHE A 100 -1.03 0.64 -18.75
CA PHE A 100 -0.50 1.42 -17.64
C PHE A 100 1.00 1.23 -17.55
N ARG A 101 1.75 2.34 -17.60
CA ARG A 101 3.21 2.33 -17.46
C ARG A 101 3.62 3.46 -16.55
N VAL A 102 4.58 3.17 -15.69
CA VAL A 102 5.20 4.15 -14.80
C VAL A 102 6.55 4.51 -15.41
N ASP A 103 6.82 5.80 -15.55
CA ASP A 103 8.15 6.29 -15.90
C ASP A 103 9.16 5.82 -14.82
N PRO A 104 10.17 5.01 -15.18
CA PRO A 104 11.19 4.57 -14.24
C PRO A 104 11.90 5.72 -13.52
N ALA A 105 12.13 6.86 -14.20
CA ALA A 105 12.81 8.01 -13.63
C ALA A 105 11.93 8.71 -12.57
N ALA A 106 10.66 8.97 -12.88
CA ALA A 106 9.70 9.50 -11.91
C ALA A 106 9.54 8.59 -10.69
N ARG A 107 9.51 7.26 -10.88
CA ARG A 107 9.45 6.28 -9.78
C ARG A 107 10.71 6.27 -8.93
N GLU A 108 11.89 6.45 -9.53
CA GLU A 108 13.17 6.56 -8.81
C GLU A 108 13.24 7.86 -8.01
N ALA A 109 12.86 8.99 -8.62
CA ALA A 109 12.76 10.25 -7.93
C ALA A 109 11.78 10.18 -6.74
N PHE A 110 10.61 9.55 -6.92
CA PHE A 110 9.66 9.35 -5.83
C PHE A 110 10.21 8.48 -4.71
N ALA A 111 10.94 7.40 -5.03
CA ALA A 111 11.56 6.54 -4.02
C ALA A 111 12.62 7.27 -3.19
N ARG A 112 13.49 8.05 -3.84
CA ARG A 112 14.50 8.87 -3.13
C ARG A 112 13.85 9.91 -2.22
N GLU A 113 12.81 10.58 -2.71
CA GLU A 113 12.07 11.53 -1.88
C GLU A 113 11.39 10.85 -0.69
N LEU A 114 10.80 9.68 -0.92
CA LEU A 114 10.17 8.88 0.13
C LEU A 114 11.17 8.51 1.21
N VAL A 115 12.36 8.04 0.84
CA VAL A 115 13.47 7.76 1.78
C VAL A 115 13.86 9.01 2.58
N ALA A 116 14.10 10.14 1.90
CA ALA A 116 14.46 11.40 2.57
C ALA A 116 13.38 11.85 3.57
N ARG A 117 12.09 11.75 3.19
CA ARG A 117 10.95 12.07 4.05
C ARG A 117 10.88 11.18 5.28
N LEU A 118 11.09 9.87 5.13
CA LEU A 118 11.08 8.94 6.25
C LEU A 118 12.25 9.23 7.20
N ARG A 119 13.46 9.47 6.67
CA ARG A 119 14.66 9.85 7.44
C ARG A 119 14.47 11.12 8.27
N ALA A 120 13.73 12.09 7.75
CA ALA A 120 13.39 13.32 8.48
C ALA A 120 12.43 13.10 9.67
N ARG A 121 11.73 11.96 9.77
CA ARG A 121 10.80 11.68 10.90
C ARG A 121 11.55 11.05 12.06
N ARG A 122 11.87 11.87 13.07
CA ARG A 122 12.57 11.43 14.30
C ARG A 122 11.78 10.40 15.12
N TRP A 123 10.45 10.42 15.05
CA TRP A 123 9.58 9.52 15.81
C TRP A 123 9.41 8.13 15.17
N LEU A 124 9.82 7.96 13.91
CA LEU A 124 9.70 6.69 13.19
C LEU A 124 10.98 5.88 13.37
N GLY A 125 10.85 4.69 13.97
CA GLY A 125 11.98 3.81 14.31
C GLY A 125 12.47 2.98 13.13
N GLU A 126 11.56 2.26 12.48
CA GLU A 126 11.87 1.26 11.47
C GLU A 126 11.08 1.44 10.17
N ALA A 127 11.76 1.24 9.06
CA ALA A 127 11.18 1.24 7.72
C ALA A 127 12.07 0.43 6.76
N VAL A 128 11.44 -0.39 5.91
CA VAL A 128 12.12 -1.20 4.88
C VAL A 128 11.42 -1.06 3.54
N ILE A 129 12.19 -1.06 2.46
CA ILE A 129 11.69 -1.22 1.10
C ILE A 129 11.94 -2.65 0.65
N CYS A 130 10.91 -3.29 0.11
CA CYS A 130 10.93 -4.68 -0.38
C CYS A 130 10.86 -4.72 -1.91
N GLY A 131 10.85 -5.94 -2.48
CA GLY A 131 10.65 -6.15 -3.91
C GLY A 131 11.92 -6.13 -4.78
N SER A 132 11.74 -5.95 -6.09
CA SER A 132 12.81 -6.10 -7.10
C SER A 132 13.99 -5.15 -6.93
N ARG A 133 13.77 -3.99 -6.30
CA ARG A 133 14.85 -3.04 -5.98
C ARG A 133 15.90 -3.63 -5.05
N GLY A 134 15.52 -4.47 -4.07
CA GLY A 134 16.50 -5.13 -3.22
C GLY A 134 17.45 -6.05 -3.99
N ARG A 135 17.00 -6.58 -5.14
CA ARG A 135 17.79 -7.46 -6.01
C ARG A 135 18.76 -6.71 -6.94
N GLY A 136 18.80 -5.38 -6.90
CA GLY A 136 19.65 -4.57 -7.79
C GLY A 136 19.14 -4.53 -9.24
N SER A 137 17.93 -5.00 -9.52
CA SER A 137 17.29 -4.80 -10.82
C SER A 137 16.39 -3.57 -10.78
N SER A 138 16.58 -2.69 -11.76
CA SER A 138 15.65 -1.61 -12.08
C SER A 138 14.33 -2.27 -12.45
N GLY A 139 13.40 -2.37 -11.49
CA GLY A 139 12.12 -3.06 -11.67
C GLY A 139 11.44 -2.61 -12.96
N GLY A 140 10.74 -3.52 -13.65
CA GLY A 140 10.10 -3.21 -14.93
C GLY A 140 9.11 -2.04 -14.83
N SER A 141 8.63 -1.53 -15.96
CA SER A 141 7.69 -0.38 -16.06
C SER A 141 6.33 -0.55 -15.34
N HIS A 142 6.08 -1.73 -14.76
CA HIS A 142 4.88 -2.08 -14.00
C HIS A 142 5.17 -2.37 -12.51
N SER A 143 6.41 -2.24 -12.05
CA SER A 143 6.74 -2.51 -10.65
C SER A 143 6.35 -1.34 -9.75
N ASP A 144 5.78 -1.70 -8.62
CA ASP A 144 5.46 -0.85 -7.49
C ASP A 144 6.66 -0.61 -6.58
N ILE A 145 6.42 0.25 -5.58
CA ILE A 145 7.30 0.43 -4.44
C ILE A 145 6.65 -0.25 -3.25
N ASP A 146 7.20 -1.36 -2.80
CA ASP A 146 6.79 -2.04 -1.57
C ASP A 146 7.49 -1.37 -0.38
N LEU A 147 6.75 -0.61 0.43
CA LEU A 147 7.26 0.01 1.65
C LEU A 147 6.59 -0.63 2.86
N ARG A 148 7.37 -0.95 3.89
CA ARG A 148 6.87 -1.48 5.16
C ARG A 148 7.42 -0.66 6.30
N LEU A 149 6.53 -0.11 7.11
CA LEU A 149 6.84 0.62 8.33
C LEU A 149 6.56 -0.27 9.54
N VAL A 150 7.12 0.07 10.69
CA VAL A 150 6.69 -0.53 11.96
C VAL A 150 6.09 0.55 12.84
N PHE A 151 4.94 0.27 13.44
CA PHE A 151 4.29 1.21 14.35
C PHE A 151 5.20 1.51 15.55
N PRO A 152 5.50 2.79 15.84
CA PRO A 152 6.02 3.17 17.14
C PRO A 152 5.02 2.79 18.25
N PRO A 153 5.49 2.54 19.49
CA PRO A 153 4.61 2.22 20.59
C PRO A 153 3.64 3.36 20.93
N GLY A 154 2.49 3.01 21.50
CA GLY A 154 1.48 3.95 21.98
C GLY A 154 0.51 4.50 20.92
N ALA A 155 -0.58 5.12 21.39
CA ALA A 155 -1.64 5.67 20.55
C ALA A 155 -1.15 6.83 19.65
N GLY A 156 -0.21 7.63 20.14
CA GLY A 156 0.41 8.70 19.34
C GLY A 156 1.21 8.15 18.16
N GLY A 157 1.95 7.05 18.35
CA GLY A 157 2.64 6.34 17.28
C GLY A 157 1.67 5.74 16.27
N TRP A 158 0.60 5.11 16.76
CA TRP A 158 -0.48 4.59 15.94
C TRP A 158 -1.10 5.65 15.02
N LEU A 159 -1.53 6.79 15.58
CA LEU A 159 -2.17 7.85 14.80
C LEU A 159 -1.18 8.48 13.81
N ARG A 160 0.04 8.83 14.25
CA ARG A 160 1.05 9.47 13.39
C ARG A 160 1.45 8.58 12.22
N THR A 161 1.63 7.29 12.44
CA THR A 161 1.94 6.35 11.36
C THR A 161 0.79 6.24 10.38
N ASN A 162 -0.45 6.10 10.84
CA ASN A 162 -1.60 6.02 9.94
C ASN A 162 -1.79 7.29 9.09
N LEU A 163 -1.64 8.47 9.68
CA LEU A 163 -1.66 9.73 8.95
C LEU A 163 -0.50 9.83 7.94
N LEU A 164 0.69 9.33 8.31
CA LEU A 164 1.82 9.25 7.40
C LEU A 164 1.51 8.32 6.21
N LEU A 165 0.94 7.13 6.45
CA LEU A 165 0.55 6.19 5.40
C LEU A 165 -0.44 6.83 4.41
N ALA A 166 -1.49 7.47 4.92
CA ALA A 166 -2.47 8.17 4.09
C ALA A 166 -1.82 9.28 3.26
N ALA A 167 -0.95 10.09 3.87
CA ALA A 167 -0.23 11.15 3.16
C ALA A 167 0.72 10.62 2.07
N LEU A 168 1.42 9.51 2.33
CA LEU A 168 2.30 8.87 1.34
C LEU A 168 1.50 8.31 0.16
N ARG A 169 0.37 7.64 0.42
CA ARG A 169 -0.53 7.10 -0.60
C ARG A 169 -1.14 8.19 -1.46
N LEU A 170 -1.64 9.26 -0.85
CA LEU A 170 -2.18 10.41 -1.58
C LEU A 170 -1.11 11.08 -2.46
N ARG A 171 0.12 11.20 -1.95
CA ARG A 171 1.23 11.75 -2.74
C ARG A 171 1.63 10.84 -3.90
N ALA A 172 1.63 9.52 -3.68
CA ALA A 172 1.89 8.54 -4.72
C ALA A 172 0.80 8.59 -5.81
N LEU A 173 -0.46 8.69 -5.40
CA LEU A 173 -1.61 8.90 -6.27
C LEU A 173 -1.45 10.15 -7.14
N ALA A 174 -1.15 11.28 -6.51
CA ALA A 174 -0.94 12.55 -7.21
C ALA A 174 0.21 12.52 -8.23
N ARG A 175 1.16 11.59 -8.08
CA ARG A 175 2.27 11.40 -9.02
C ARG A 175 2.11 10.22 -9.96
N GLY A 176 0.98 9.51 -9.90
CA GLY A 176 0.76 8.30 -10.71
C GLY A 176 1.72 7.16 -10.40
N VAL A 177 2.33 7.13 -9.20
CA VAL A 177 3.28 6.09 -8.80
C VAL A 177 2.55 5.04 -7.96
N PRO A 178 2.54 3.76 -8.35
CA PRO A 178 1.98 2.69 -7.53
C PRO A 178 2.88 2.46 -6.31
N LEU A 179 2.36 2.79 -5.13
CA LEU A 179 3.01 2.61 -3.83
C LEU A 179 2.19 1.61 -3.02
N ASP A 180 2.77 0.43 -2.78
CA ASP A 180 2.23 -0.56 -1.85
C ASP A 180 2.89 -0.35 -0.48
N VAL A 181 2.32 0.53 0.33
CA VAL A 181 2.82 0.83 1.67
C VAL A 181 1.91 0.19 2.72
N TYR A 182 2.48 -0.48 3.73
CA TYR A 182 1.78 -0.92 4.94
C TYR A 182 2.60 -0.64 6.19
N ALA A 183 1.94 -0.62 7.34
CA ALA A 183 2.59 -0.65 8.64
C ALA A 183 2.29 -1.94 9.39
N GLU A 184 3.36 -2.54 9.92
CA GLU A 184 3.31 -3.74 10.74
C GLU A 184 3.23 -3.39 12.22
N ASP A 185 2.51 -4.21 12.98
CA ASP A 185 2.33 -4.01 14.41
C ASP A 185 3.65 -4.20 15.18
N ARG A 186 4.48 -5.15 14.70
CA ARG A 186 5.81 -5.48 15.25
C ARG A 186 6.81 -5.82 14.15
N VAL A 187 8.10 -5.80 14.50
CA VAL A 187 9.20 -6.14 13.57
C VAL A 187 9.11 -7.60 13.12
N GLU A 188 8.63 -8.50 13.96
CA GLU A 188 8.51 -9.93 13.63
C GLU A 188 7.51 -10.17 12.51
N ASP A 189 6.52 -9.30 12.38
CA ASP A 189 5.48 -9.41 11.37
C ASP A 189 6.02 -9.13 9.96
N LEU A 190 7.19 -8.48 9.84
CA LEU A 190 7.95 -8.35 8.59
C LEU A 190 8.43 -9.71 8.06
N ALA A 191 8.51 -10.76 8.90
CA ALA A 191 8.85 -12.11 8.45
C ALA A 191 7.78 -12.72 7.52
N ARG A 192 6.57 -12.14 7.45
CA ARG A 192 5.55 -12.51 6.47
C ARG A 192 5.94 -12.15 5.04
N LEU A 193 6.86 -11.20 4.89
CA LEU A 193 7.43 -10.84 3.60
C LEU A 193 8.36 -11.97 3.17
N SER A 194 8.26 -12.37 1.91
CA SER A 194 8.99 -13.54 1.40
C SER A 194 10.49 -13.43 1.69
N SER A 195 11.07 -14.47 2.30
CA SER A 195 12.51 -14.59 2.58
C SER A 195 13.39 -14.57 1.31
N ARG A 196 12.78 -14.63 0.12
CA ARG A 196 13.45 -14.49 -1.18
C ARG A 196 13.51 -13.05 -1.69
N GLU A 197 12.84 -12.12 -1.02
CA GLU A 197 12.91 -10.70 -1.36
C GLU A 197 14.07 -10.07 -0.62
N ALA A 198 14.96 -9.42 -1.38
CA ALA A 198 16.03 -8.64 -0.77
C ALA A 198 15.42 -7.37 -0.18
N TRP A 199 15.79 -7.08 1.06
CA TRP A 199 15.29 -5.93 1.80
C TRP A 199 16.31 -4.80 1.76
N ILE A 200 15.81 -3.59 1.59
CA ILE A 200 16.60 -2.39 1.77
C ILE A 200 16.13 -1.69 3.03
N VAL A 201 17.00 -1.60 4.04
CA VAL A 201 16.69 -0.85 5.26
C VAL A 201 16.77 0.63 4.98
N VAL A 202 15.64 1.31 5.20
CA VAL A 202 15.53 2.77 5.13
C VAL A 202 15.79 3.37 6.49
N LEU A 203 15.22 2.77 7.54
CA LEU A 203 15.37 3.14 8.94
C LEU A 203 15.48 1.88 9.81
N ASP A 204 16.42 1.89 10.75
CA ASP A 204 16.52 0.89 11.82
C ASP A 204 17.12 1.54 13.08
N ARG A 205 16.45 2.58 13.60
CA ARG A 205 16.98 3.39 14.71
C ARG A 205 17.14 2.60 16.01
N CYS A 206 16.37 1.53 16.18
CA CYS A 206 16.44 0.67 17.36
C CYS A 206 17.23 -0.63 17.12
N GLY A 207 17.83 -0.81 15.94
CA GLY A 207 18.61 -2.01 15.59
C GLY A 207 17.80 -3.31 15.50
N ARG A 208 16.47 -3.24 15.61
CA ARG A 208 15.60 -4.43 15.70
C ARG A 208 15.57 -5.21 14.39
N ILE A 209 15.60 -4.52 13.25
CA ILE A 209 15.59 -5.20 11.94
C ILE A 209 16.89 -5.97 11.74
N ARG A 210 18.05 -5.31 11.97
CA ARG A 210 19.36 -5.97 11.86
C ARG A 210 19.49 -7.14 12.81
N ALA A 211 19.11 -6.96 14.08
CA ALA A 211 19.19 -8.00 15.09
C ALA A 211 18.36 -9.24 14.70
N ARG A 212 17.19 -9.04 14.08
CA ARG A 212 16.29 -10.15 13.75
C ARG A 212 16.63 -10.87 12.45
N PHE A 213 17.08 -10.13 11.43
CA PHE A 213 17.15 -10.65 10.06
C PHE A 213 18.57 -10.80 9.52
N GLY A 214 19.59 -10.17 10.11
CA GLY A 214 21.03 -10.41 9.88
C GLY A 214 21.60 -10.11 8.48
N ARG A 215 20.81 -10.31 7.42
CA ARG A 215 21.17 -10.14 6.00
C ARG A 215 20.36 -9.02 5.39
N VAL A 216 20.73 -7.78 5.70
CA VAL A 216 20.02 -6.61 5.21
C VAL A 216 20.94 -5.71 4.43
N ARG A 217 20.51 -5.26 3.24
CA ARG A 217 21.25 -4.26 2.47
C ARG A 217 20.87 -2.89 2.98
N GLU A 218 21.85 -2.04 3.20
CA GLU A 218 21.60 -0.62 3.40
C GLU A 218 21.31 0.05 2.06
N LEU A 219 20.44 1.06 2.08
CA LEU A 219 20.32 1.97 0.94
C LEU A 219 21.57 2.84 0.95
N VAL A 220 22.62 2.39 0.24
CA VAL A 220 23.81 3.21 -0.04
C VAL A 220 23.32 4.38 -0.89
N GLU A 221 23.41 5.60 -0.35
CA GLU A 221 23.16 6.79 -1.14
C GLU A 221 24.20 6.85 -2.27
N PRO A 222 23.79 7.03 -3.54
CA PRO A 222 24.72 7.42 -4.58
C PRO A 222 25.25 8.84 -4.35
#